data_AF-A0AAJ6JR12-F1
#
_entry.id   AF-A0AAJ6JR12-F1
#
_cell.length_a   1.000
_cell.length_b   1.000
_cell.length_c   1.000
_cell.angle_alpha   90.00
_cell.angle_beta   90.00
_cell.angle_gamma   90.00
#
_symmetry.space_group_name_H-M   'P 1'
#
loop_
_entity.id
_entity.type
_entity.pdbx_description
1 polymer ?
#
loop_
_entity_poly.entity_id
_entity_poly.type
_entity_poly.pdbx_seq_one_letter_code
_entity_poly.pdbx_strand_id
1 'polypeptide(L)'
;MRLRIYAIAALGVCLAGPAFAQAYDPNYPVCMHVYGGRLTEDYIDCSFTSIPQCQATASGRSASCSVNPFYAGPRQAPRSRAHRRRHHMD
;
A
#
# COMPACT_ATOMS: atom_id res chain seq x y z
N MET A 1 -36.83 -12.22 24.25
CA MET A 1 -35.48 -12.67 23.89
C MET A 1 -35.15 -12.59 22.40
N ARG A 2 -36.13 -12.45 21.49
CA ARG A 2 -35.86 -12.38 20.03
C ARG A 2 -35.43 -11.00 19.54
N LEU A 3 -35.89 -9.94 20.21
CA LEU A 3 -35.56 -8.55 19.88
C LEU A 3 -34.08 -8.18 20.13
N ARG A 4 -33.42 -8.83 21.09
CA ARG A 4 -32.01 -8.57 21.42
C ARG A 4 -31.04 -9.16 20.39
N ILE A 5 -31.46 -10.21 19.67
CA ILE A 5 -30.66 -10.84 18.62
C ILE A 5 -30.62 -9.94 17.38
N TYR A 6 -31.73 -9.29 17.04
CA TYR A 6 -31.79 -8.33 15.93
C TYR A 6 -30.95 -7.06 16.18
N ALA A 7 -30.79 -6.64 17.44
CA ALA A 7 -29.97 -5.48 17.78
C ALA A 7 -28.46 -5.73 17.57
N ILE A 8 -27.99 -6.97 17.76
CA ILE A 8 -26.57 -7.33 17.57
C ILE A 8 -26.25 -7.50 16.08
N ALA A 9 -27.20 -8.01 15.28
CA ALA A 9 -27.01 -8.20 13.84
C ALA A 9 -26.88 -6.87 13.06
N ALA A 10 -27.48 -5.78 13.55
CA ALA A 10 -27.44 -4.48 12.88
C ALA A 10 -26.10 -3.72 13.05
N LEU A 11 -25.27 -4.08 14.03
CA LEU A 11 -24.01 -3.39 14.35
C LEU A 11 -22.78 -3.92 13.58
N GLY A 12 -22.93 -5.01 12.82
CA GLY A 12 -21.80 -5.68 12.14
C GLY A 12 -21.46 -5.17 10.73
N VAL A 13 -22.20 -4.20 10.18
CA VAL A 13 -22.17 -3.90 8.74
C VAL A 13 -21.17 -2.80 8.32
N CYS A 14 -20.46 -2.14 9.25
CA CYS A 14 -19.71 -0.92 8.92
C CYS A 14 -18.17 -1.01 8.96
N LEU A 15 -17.56 -2.20 8.91
CA LEU A 15 -16.09 -2.34 8.88
C LEU A 15 -15.49 -2.64 7.49
N ALA A 16 -16.30 -2.60 6.43
CA ALA A 16 -15.78 -2.60 5.07
C ALA A 16 -15.22 -1.20 4.74
N GLY A 17 -14.04 -0.88 5.27
CA GLY A 17 -13.21 0.18 4.70
C GLY A 17 -12.91 -0.14 3.23
N PRO A 18 -12.62 0.86 2.38
CA PRO A 18 -12.35 0.60 0.97
C PRO A 18 -11.16 -0.37 0.87
N ALA A 19 -11.41 -1.60 0.39
CA ALA A 19 -10.38 -2.62 0.19
C ALA A 19 -9.23 -2.11 -0.70
N PHE A 20 -9.50 -1.08 -1.49
CA PHE A 20 -8.52 -0.36 -2.30
C PHE A 20 -7.43 0.35 -1.48
N ALA A 21 -7.73 0.88 -0.29
CA ALA A 21 -6.73 1.62 0.49
C ALA A 21 -5.64 0.71 1.08
N GLN A 22 -5.92 -0.59 1.21
CA GLN A 22 -4.97 -1.56 1.78
C GLN A 22 -4.07 -2.20 0.72
N ALA A 23 -4.42 -2.08 -0.56
CA ALA A 23 -3.65 -2.68 -1.64
C ALA A 23 -2.41 -1.85 -2.03
N TYR A 24 -2.39 -0.56 -1.67
CA TYR A 24 -1.28 0.33 -1.92
C TYR A 24 -0.33 0.41 -0.72
N ASP A 25 0.84 -0.22 -0.83
CA ASP A 25 1.91 -0.06 0.16
C ASP A 25 2.69 1.25 -0.09
N PRO A 26 2.64 2.23 0.82
CA PRO A 26 3.30 3.53 0.64
C PRO A 26 4.84 3.45 0.64
N ASN A 27 5.43 2.28 0.96
CA ASN A 27 6.87 2.08 0.89
C ASN A 27 7.37 1.73 -0.51
N TYR A 28 6.48 1.34 -1.43
CA TYR A 28 6.86 0.94 -2.79
C TYR A 28 6.38 1.98 -3.83
N PRO A 29 7.29 2.44 -4.72
CA PRO A 29 6.97 3.46 -5.72
C PRO A 29 6.15 2.95 -6.90
N VAL A 30 6.04 1.64 -7.12
CA VAL A 30 5.40 1.06 -8.30
C VAL A 30 4.45 -0.06 -7.91
N CYS A 31 3.29 -0.09 -8.56
CA CYS A 31 2.24 -1.08 -8.36
C CYS A 31 1.89 -1.77 -9.68
N MET A 32 1.62 -3.07 -9.59
CA MET A 32 1.11 -3.90 -10.67
C MET A 32 -0.39 -4.14 -10.46
N HIS A 33 -1.21 -3.76 -11.42
CA HIS A 33 -2.62 -4.11 -11.49
C HIS A 33 -2.77 -5.36 -12.33
N VAL A 34 -3.22 -6.45 -11.73
CA VAL A 34 -3.51 -7.70 -12.43
C VAL A 34 -5.02 -7.71 -12.69
N TYR A 35 -5.37 -7.78 -13.96
CA TYR A 35 -6.75 -7.91 -14.40
C TYR A 35 -7.13 -9.39 -14.43
N GLY A 36 -8.06 -9.76 -13.56
CA GLY A 36 -8.71 -11.05 -13.51
C GLY A 36 -9.63 -11.29 -14.70
N GLY A 37 -9.98 -12.56 -14.89
CA GLY A 37 -10.90 -13.01 -15.91
C GLY A 37 -12.21 -13.48 -15.31
N ARG A 38 -12.95 -14.32 -16.05
CA ARG A 38 -14.28 -14.78 -15.63
C ARG A 38 -14.30 -15.60 -14.33
N LEU A 39 -13.15 -16.11 -13.89
CA LEU A 39 -12.97 -16.97 -12.72
C LEU A 39 -11.94 -16.42 -11.72
N THR A 40 -11.33 -15.26 -11.99
CA THR A 40 -10.26 -14.69 -11.15
C THR A 40 -10.52 -13.22 -10.90
N GLU A 41 -10.22 -12.75 -9.69
CA GLU A 41 -10.43 -11.36 -9.31
C GLU A 41 -9.28 -10.46 -9.76
N ASP A 42 -9.60 -9.19 -9.96
CA ASP A 42 -8.59 -8.14 -10.12
C ASP A 42 -7.88 -7.90 -8.79
N TYR A 43 -6.57 -7.70 -8.82
CA TYR A 43 -5.83 -7.30 -7.62
C TYR A 43 -4.65 -6.39 -7.95
N ILE A 44 -4.16 -5.73 -6.91
CA ILE A 44 -3.05 -4.79 -6.99
C ILE A 44 -1.92 -5.31 -6.13
N ASP A 45 -0.71 -5.32 -6.68
CA ASP A 45 0.52 -5.72 -6.01
C ASP A 45 1.52 -4.56 -6.04
N CYS A 46 1.69 -3.91 -4.90
CA CYS A 46 2.61 -2.79 -4.71
C CYS A 46 3.88 -3.24 -3.97
N SER A 47 4.67 -4.12 -4.61
CA SER A 47 5.94 -4.62 -4.09
C SER A 47 7.14 -4.27 -4.98
N PHE A 48 6.94 -3.40 -5.98
CA PHE A 48 7.93 -3.07 -6.99
C PHE A 48 8.60 -1.72 -6.74
N THR A 49 9.90 -1.63 -7.03
CA THR A 49 10.67 -0.39 -6.90
C THR A 49 10.87 0.35 -8.21
N SER A 50 10.57 -0.29 -9.36
CA SER A 50 10.69 0.32 -10.68
C SER A 50 9.69 -0.25 -11.70
N ILE A 51 9.27 0.58 -12.66
CA ILE A 51 8.41 0.17 -13.78
C ILE A 51 9.01 -0.99 -14.59
N PRO A 52 10.30 -0.98 -15.00
CA PRO A 52 10.86 -2.10 -15.76
C PRO A 52 10.86 -3.41 -14.97
N GLN A 53 11.10 -3.37 -13.65
CA GLN A 53 10.99 -4.56 -12.80
C GLN A 53 9.55 -5.09 -12.78
N CYS A 54 8.57 -4.21 -12.60
CA CYS A 54 7.15 -4.57 -12.66
C CYS A 54 6.78 -5.17 -14.03
N GLN A 55 7.22 -4.55 -15.14
CA GLN A 55 6.92 -5.03 -16.50
C GLN A 55 7.53 -6.41 -16.78
N ALA A 56 8.73 -6.68 -16.26
CA ALA A 56 9.34 -8.00 -16.36
C ALA A 56 8.47 -9.08 -15.68
N THR A 57 7.85 -8.76 -14.53
CA THR A 57 6.91 -9.66 -13.83
C THR A 57 5.52 -9.70 -14.46
N ALA A 58 5.06 -8.59 -15.04
CA ALA A 58 3.77 -8.49 -15.73
C ALA A 58 3.78 -9.19 -17.09
N SER A 59 4.96 -9.46 -17.65
CA SER A 59 5.12 -10.14 -18.94
C SER A 59 4.39 -11.49 -18.96
N GLY A 60 3.50 -11.68 -19.93
CA GLY A 60 2.69 -12.90 -20.06
C GLY A 60 1.44 -12.95 -19.16
N ARG A 61 1.14 -11.87 -18.43
CA ARG A 61 -0.05 -11.73 -17.58
C ARG A 61 -0.93 -10.61 -18.12
N SER A 62 -2.24 -10.67 -17.87
CA SER A 62 -3.14 -9.54 -18.05
C SER A 62 -2.88 -8.53 -16.93
N ALA A 63 -1.77 -7.80 -17.00
CA ALA A 63 -1.37 -6.87 -15.95
C ALA A 63 -0.82 -5.55 -16.51
N SER A 64 -1.02 -4.45 -15.77
CA SER A 64 -0.47 -3.13 -16.05
C SER A 64 0.36 -2.61 -14.88
N CYS A 65 1.38 -1.82 -15.17
CA CYS A 65 2.26 -1.24 -14.15
C CYS A 65 2.06 0.28 -14.11
N SER A 66 1.92 0.84 -12.90
CA SER A 66 1.77 2.27 -12.69
C SER A 66 2.54 2.75 -11.45
N VAL A 67 2.85 4.04 -11.41
CA VAL A 67 3.47 4.67 -10.24
C VAL A 67 2.46 4.77 -9.10
N ASN A 68 2.90 4.43 -7.90
CA ASN A 68 2.09 4.50 -6.69
C ASN A 68 1.93 5.96 -6.24
N PRO A 69 0.70 6.52 -6.24
CA PRO A 69 0.47 7.90 -5.80
C PRO A 69 0.69 8.10 -4.29
N PHE A 70 0.69 7.02 -3.51
CA PHE A 70 0.89 7.07 -2.05
C PHE A 70 2.36 6.96 -1.64
N TYR A 71 3.29 6.82 -2.59
CA TYR A 71 4.71 6.73 -2.29
C TYR A 71 5.29 8.09 -1.89
N ALA A 72 5.68 8.24 -0.62
CA ALA A 72 6.20 9.48 -0.06
C ALA A 72 7.71 9.68 -0.28
N GLY A 73 8.35 8.84 -1.08
CA GLY A 73 9.80 8.86 -1.26
C GLY A 73 10.56 8.10 -0.17
N PRO A 74 11.88 7.95 -0.33
CA PRO A 74 12.73 7.35 0.69
C PRO A 74 12.64 8.17 1.98
N ARG A 75 12.28 7.53 3.11
CA ARG A 75 12.37 8.18 4.42
C ARG A 75 13.83 8.57 4.64
N GLN A 76 14.14 9.86 4.54
CA GLN A 76 15.46 10.37 4.84
C GLN A 76 15.76 10.03 6.30
N ALA A 77 16.82 9.26 6.54
CA ALA A 77 17.26 8.97 7.89
C ALA A 77 17.42 10.30 8.65
N PRO A 78 16.87 10.43 9.87
CA PRO A 78 16.98 11.68 10.62
C PRO A 78 18.45 12.02 10.76
N ARG A 79 18.88 13.13 10.13
CA ARG A 79 20.23 13.65 10.23
C ARG A 79 20.53 13.86 11.72
N SER A 80 21.32 12.95 12.29
CA SER A 80 21.71 13.01 13.68
C SER A 80 22.33 14.38 13.93
N ARG A 81 21.81 15.08 14.95
CA ARG A 81 22.23 16.42 15.38
C ARG A 81 23.62 16.39 16.04
N ALA A 82 24.60 15.77 15.38
CA ALA A 82 25.90 15.43 15.96
C ALA A 82 26.94 16.56 15.91
N HIS A 83 26.60 17.77 15.45
CA HIS A 83 27.58 18.83 15.25
C HIS A 83 27.56 19.98 16.28
N ARG A 84 26.65 19.98 17.27
CA ARG A 84 26.54 21.09 18.24
C ARG A 84 27.08 20.74 19.63
N ARG A 85 28.29 20.16 19.72
CA ARG A 85 29.03 19.99 21.00
C ARG A 85 30.55 20.08 20.82
N ARG A 86 31.05 20.91 19.90
CA ARG A 86 32.51 21.15 19.76
C ARG A 86 32.92 22.62 19.86
N HIS A 87 32.01 23.53 20.20
CA HIS A 87 32.29 24.98 20.28
C HIS A 87 32.17 25.55 21.71
N HIS A 88 32.36 24.72 22.75
CA HIS A 88 32.34 25.20 24.14
C HIS A 88 33.49 24.60 24.95
N MET A 89 34.70 24.71 24.40
CA MET A 89 35.98 24.47 25.06
C MET A 89 37.02 25.39 24.42
N ASP A 90 36.86 26.70 24.61
CA ASP A 90 37.90 27.72 24.46
C ASP A 90 37.62 28.82 25.50
#